data_AF-A0A1X9ST10-F1
#
_entry.id   AF-A0A1X9ST10-F1
#
_cell.length_a   1.000
_cell.length_b   1.000
_cell.length_c   1.000
_cell.angle_alpha   90.00
_cell.angle_beta   90.00
_cell.angle_gamma   90.00
#
_symmetry.space_group_name_H-M   'P 1'
#
loop_
_entity.id
_entity.type
_entity.pdbx_description
1 polymer ?
#
loop_
_entity_poly.entity_id
_entity_poly.type
_entity_poly.pdbx_seq_one_letter_code
_entity_poly.pdbx_strand_id
1 'polypeptide(L)'
;MRILLFLVFILAILIFLAVFNDKLNLKSKISILALCSAIFFVGFLYNEMDNQRSIDINELLYKFNSKEIIKCGDYNVTSAKFNYEFGTSSFVSKDQNGIIIPIEKCLKEN
;
A
#
# COMPACT_ATOMS: atom_id res chain seq x y z
N MET A 1 -8.52 0.26 -5.50
CA MET A 1 -7.60 -0.74 -6.10
C MET A 1 -8.33 -1.83 -6.90
N ARG A 2 -9.32 -2.56 -6.33
CA ARG A 2 -9.94 -3.73 -7.00
C ARG A 2 -10.55 -3.46 -8.39
N ILE A 3 -11.22 -2.33 -8.57
CA ILE A 3 -11.82 -1.93 -9.87
C ILE A 3 -10.74 -1.57 -10.92
N LEU A 4 -9.65 -0.93 -10.49
CA LEU A 4 -8.51 -0.62 -11.38
C LEU A 4 -7.83 -1.91 -11.87
N LEU A 5 -7.61 -2.88 -10.98
CA LEU A 5 -7.07 -4.19 -11.37
C LEU A 5 -7.98 -4.92 -12.36
N PHE A 6 -9.29 -4.86 -12.15
CA PHE A 6 -10.28 -5.44 -13.07
C PHE A 6 -10.27 -4.78 -14.45
N LEU A 7 -10.15 -3.44 -14.52
CA LEU A 7 -10.01 -2.70 -15.77
C LEU A 7 -8.72 -3.05 -16.52
N VAL A 8 -7.59 -3.12 -15.83
CA VAL A 8 -6.29 -3.52 -16.42
C VAL A 8 -6.36 -4.95 -16.94
N PHE A 9 -7.02 -5.85 -16.22
CA PHE A 9 -7.25 -7.22 -16.66
C PHE A 9 -8.09 -7.31 -17.94
N ILE A 10 -9.18 -6.55 -18.05
CA ILE A 10 -9.98 -6.46 -19.28
C ILE A 10 -9.13 -5.95 -20.45
N LEU A 11 -8.35 -4.89 -20.22
CA LEU A 11 -7.46 -4.31 -21.23
C LEU A 11 -6.43 -5.33 -21.74
N ALA A 12 -5.88 -6.15 -20.85
CA ALA A 12 -4.95 -7.21 -21.20
C ALA A 12 -5.60 -8.31 -22.05
N ILE A 13 -6.84 -8.70 -21.74
CA ILE A 13 -7.61 -9.65 -22.55
C ILE A 13 -7.83 -9.08 -23.96
N LEU A 14 -8.21 -7.80 -24.08
CA LEU A 14 -8.41 -7.16 -25.37
C LEU A 14 -7.13 -7.11 -26.21
N ILE A 15 -6.00 -6.80 -25.57
CA ILE A 15 -4.67 -6.81 -26.22
C ILE A 15 -4.30 -8.24 -26.64
N PHE A 16 -4.53 -9.23 -25.79
CA PHE A 16 -4.28 -10.63 -26.08
C PHE A 16 -5.12 -11.13 -27.26
N LEU A 17 -6.41 -10.78 -27.32
CA LEU A 17 -7.28 -11.07 -28.46
C LEU A 17 -6.80 -10.36 -29.74
N ALA A 18 -6.36 -9.10 -29.64
CA ALA A 18 -5.82 -8.36 -30.78
C ALA A 18 -4.53 -8.99 -31.34
N VAL A 19 -3.72 -9.62 -30.49
CA VAL A 19 -2.50 -10.35 -30.85
C VAL A 19 -2.78 -11.58 -31.72
N PHE A 20 -3.96 -12.20 -31.67
CA PHE A 20 -4.32 -13.32 -32.56
C PHE A 20 -4.60 -12.90 -34.01
N ASN A 21 -4.74 -11.61 -34.31
CA ASN A 21 -4.86 -11.17 -35.69
C ASN A 21 -3.52 -11.33 -36.44
N ASP A 22 -3.59 -11.81 -37.69
CA ASP A 22 -2.42 -12.00 -38.57
C ASP A 22 -1.78 -10.69 -39.05
N LYS A 23 -2.35 -9.54 -38.67
CA LYS A 23 -1.81 -8.22 -38.98
C LYS A 23 -0.50 -7.89 -38.24
N LEU A 24 -0.20 -8.60 -37.15
CA LEU A 24 0.96 -8.33 -36.30
C LEU A 24 2.07 -9.35 -36.52
N ASN A 25 3.32 -8.88 -36.63
CA ASN A 25 4.50 -9.74 -36.71
C ASN A 25 4.78 -10.40 -35.34
N LEU A 26 5.27 -11.64 -35.32
CA LEU A 26 5.56 -12.44 -34.12
C LEU A 26 6.43 -11.69 -33.10
N LYS A 27 7.43 -10.92 -33.56
CA LYS A 27 8.27 -10.09 -32.69
C LYS A 27 7.47 -9.04 -31.92
N SER A 28 6.52 -8.38 -32.58
CA SER A 28 5.63 -7.40 -31.95
C SER A 28 4.68 -8.07 -30.95
N LYS A 29 4.17 -9.27 -31.27
CA LYS A 29 3.30 -10.06 -30.35
C LYS A 29 4.03 -10.38 -29.04
N ILE A 30 5.27 -10.86 -29.13
CA ILE A 30 6.11 -11.17 -27.96
C ILE A 30 6.44 -9.91 -27.17
N SER A 31 6.79 -8.81 -27.86
CA SER A 31 7.10 -7.53 -27.20
C SER A 31 5.91 -6.97 -26.44
N ILE A 32 4.71 -7.01 -27.01
CA ILE A 32 3.48 -6.57 -26.35
C ILE A 32 3.19 -7.45 -25.13
N LEU A 33 3.29 -8.77 -25.26
CA LEU A 33 3.04 -9.70 -24.16
C LEU A 33 4.02 -9.47 -23.01
N ALA A 34 5.31 -9.29 -23.31
CA ALA A 34 6.34 -9.02 -22.32
C ALA A 34 6.13 -7.68 -21.60
N LEU A 35 5.70 -6.65 -22.33
CA LEU A 35 5.40 -5.34 -21.75
C LEU A 35 4.17 -5.43 -20.81
N CYS A 36 3.11 -6.10 -21.26
CA CYS A 36 1.92 -6.30 -20.44
C CYS A 36 2.27 -7.09 -19.17
N SER A 37 3.00 -8.21 -19.28
CA SER A 37 3.37 -9.01 -18.12
C SER A 37 4.24 -8.23 -17.12
N ALA A 38 5.16 -7.39 -17.61
CA ALA A 38 5.96 -6.52 -16.75
C ALA A 38 5.10 -5.51 -15.97
N ILE A 39 4.12 -4.87 -16.62
CA ILE A 39 3.20 -3.93 -15.96
C ILE A 39 2.36 -4.66 -14.89
N PHE A 40 1.83 -5.84 -15.20
CA PHE A 40 1.11 -6.65 -14.22
C PHE A 40 1.98 -7.03 -13.04
N PHE A 41 3.22 -7.45 -13.29
CA PHE A 41 4.14 -7.86 -12.24
C PHE A 41 4.47 -6.71 -11.29
N VAL A 42 4.75 -5.51 -11.83
CA VAL A 42 4.96 -4.31 -11.00
C VAL A 42 3.71 -3.96 -10.20
N GLY A 43 2.53 -4.00 -10.82
CA GLY A 43 1.26 -3.75 -10.14
C GLY A 43 0.97 -4.76 -9.02
N PHE A 44 1.28 -6.03 -9.25
CA PHE A 44 1.17 -7.10 -8.27
C PHE A 44 2.10 -6.86 -7.06
N LEU A 45 3.38 -6.58 -7.31
CA LEU A 45 4.35 -6.27 -6.25
C LEU A 45 3.92 -5.06 -5.41
N TYR A 46 3.44 -3.99 -6.06
CA TYR A 46 2.94 -2.81 -5.37
C TYR A 46 1.72 -3.14 -4.49
N ASN A 47 0.79 -3.97 -4.99
CA ASN A 47 -0.39 -4.35 -4.22
C ASN A 47 -0.02 -5.19 -2.98
N GLU A 48 0.92 -6.12 -3.13
CA GLU A 48 1.41 -6.92 -2.02
C GLU A 48 2.07 -6.04 -0.95
N MET A 49 2.93 -5.10 -1.35
CA MET A 49 3.56 -4.15 -0.43
C MET A 49 2.54 -3.27 0.31
N ASP A 50 1.51 -2.79 -0.40
CA ASP A 50 0.42 -1.99 0.20
C ASP A 50 -0.40 -2.82 1.19
N ASN A 51 -0.68 -4.08 0.86
CA ASN A 51 -1.39 -5.00 1.74
C ASN A 51 -0.59 -5.29 3.02
N GLN A 52 0.71 -5.58 2.91
CA GLN A 52 1.58 -5.78 4.08
C GLN A 52 1.62 -4.53 4.95
N ARG A 53 1.80 -3.34 4.36
CA ARG A 53 1.74 -2.07 5.10
C ARG A 53 0.42 -1.91 5.86
N SER A 54 -0.71 -2.29 5.26
CA SER A 54 -2.00 -2.24 5.94
C SER A 54 -2.08 -3.19 7.13
N ILE A 55 -1.48 -4.38 7.02
CA ILE A 55 -1.40 -5.35 8.13
C ILE A 55 -0.57 -4.76 9.28
N ASP A 56 0.60 -4.21 8.98
CA ASP A 56 1.49 -3.62 9.98
C ASP A 56 0.84 -2.46 10.73
N ILE A 57 0.12 -1.58 10.00
CA ILE A 57 -0.66 -0.49 10.59
C ILE A 57 -1.73 -1.04 11.53
N ASN A 58 -2.47 -2.07 11.11
CA ASN A 58 -3.53 -2.66 11.94
C ASN A 58 -2.97 -3.29 13.21
N GLU A 59 -1.84 -3.99 13.12
CA GLU A 59 -1.16 -4.55 14.29
C GLU A 59 -0.69 -3.45 15.24
N LEU A 60 -0.12 -2.37 14.70
CA LEU A 60 0.34 -1.23 15.48
C LEU A 60 -0.83 -0.54 16.19
N LEU A 61 -1.96 -0.34 15.51
CA LEU A 61 -3.18 0.19 16.12
C LEU A 61 -3.77 -0.75 17.16
N TYR A 62 -3.68 -2.07 16.97
CA TYR A 62 -4.08 -3.04 17.98
C TYR A 62 -3.25 -2.90 19.26
N LYS A 63 -1.91 -2.79 19.15
CA LYS A 63 -1.01 -2.54 20.29
C LYS A 63 -1.35 -1.22 20.99
N PHE A 64 -1.60 -0.16 20.21
CA PHE A 64 -1.97 1.16 20.72
C PHE A 64 -3.27 1.11 21.54
N ASN A 65 -4.30 0.45 21.00
CA ASN A 65 -5.60 0.30 21.65
C ASN A 65 -5.53 -0.60 22.88
N SER A 66 -4.62 -1.58 22.90
CA SER A 66 -4.29 -2.43 24.06
C SER A 66 -3.49 -1.72 25.16
N LYS A 67 -3.25 -0.41 25.02
CA LYS A 67 -2.48 0.45 25.96
C LYS A 67 -1.00 0.09 26.05
N GLU A 68 -0.46 -0.60 25.05
CA GLU A 68 0.97 -0.84 24.95
C GLU A 68 1.74 0.45 24.60
N ILE A 69 3.03 0.47 24.92
CA ILE A 69 3.92 1.57 24.57
C ILE A 69 4.51 1.28 23.20
N ILE A 70 4.24 2.17 22.24
CA ILE A 70 4.77 2.07 20.88
C ILE A 70 5.89 3.10 20.74
N LYS A 71 7.06 2.63 20.33
CA LYS A 71 8.19 3.52 20.05
C LYS A 71 8.06 4.06 18.62
N CYS A 72 8.18 5.38 18.49
CA CYS A 72 8.04 6.10 17.24
C CYS A 72 9.15 7.15 17.11
N GLY A 73 10.37 6.70 16.83
CA GLY A 73 11.57 7.53 16.86
C GLY A 73 11.92 7.90 18.30
N ASP A 74 11.99 9.20 18.57
CA ASP A 74 12.31 9.72 19.91
C ASP A 74 11.08 9.74 20.86
N TYR A 75 9.92 9.27 20.40
CA TYR A 75 8.66 9.38 21.13
C TYR A 75 8.12 8.02 21.56
N ASN A 76 7.63 7.95 22.79
CA ASN A 76 6.83 6.83 23.29
C ASN A 76 5.35 7.19 23.17
N VAL A 77 4.69 6.61 22.17
CA VAL A 77 3.27 6.78 21.89
C VAL A 77 2.45 5.78 22.69
N THR A 78 1.46 6.28 23.42
CA THR A 78 0.51 5.47 24.18
C THR A 78 -0.88 6.07 24.05
N SER A 79 -1.92 5.24 24.17
CA SER A 79 -3.32 5.71 24.16
C SER A 79 -3.67 6.59 25.37
N ALA A 80 -2.83 6.64 26.40
CA ALA A 80 -2.98 7.58 27.51
C ALA A 80 -2.60 9.03 27.12
N LYS A 81 -1.55 9.21 26.30
CA LYS A 81 -0.98 10.52 25.96
C LYS A 81 -1.33 11.02 24.55
N PHE A 82 -1.76 10.12 23.68
CA PHE A 82 -2.05 10.43 22.27
C PHE A 82 -3.42 9.91 21.87
N ASN A 83 -4.00 10.53 20.85
CA ASN A 83 -5.13 10.06 20.06
C ASN A 83 -4.63 9.66 18.68
N TYR A 84 -5.21 8.62 18.08
CA TYR A 84 -4.97 8.31 16.68
C TYR A 84 -5.97 9.07 15.81
N GLU A 85 -5.47 9.87 14.87
CA GLU A 85 -6.27 10.59 13.89
C GLU A 85 -6.19 9.86 12.54
N PHE A 86 -7.30 9.19 12.18
CA PHE A 86 -7.36 8.38 10.97
C PHE A 86 -7.18 9.22 9.70
N GLY A 87 -7.72 10.44 9.66
CA GLY A 87 -7.69 11.28 8.46
C GLY A 87 -6.27 11.67 8.03
N THR A 88 -5.34 11.77 8.98
CA THR A 88 -3.93 12.08 8.72
C THR A 88 -3.00 10.90 8.95
N SER A 89 -3.53 9.75 9.39
CA SER A 89 -2.75 8.58 9.79
C SER A 89 -1.62 8.94 10.77
N SER A 90 -1.97 9.67 11.84
CA SER A 90 -1.00 10.18 12.80
C SER A 90 -1.46 10.08 14.24
N PHE A 91 -0.51 10.07 15.17
CA PHE A 91 -0.76 10.18 16.60
C PHE A 91 -0.64 11.64 17.03
N VAL A 92 -1.75 12.18 17.54
CA VAL A 92 -1.87 13.56 17.99
C VAL A 92 -1.86 13.59 19.51
N SER A 93 -0.99 14.42 20.10
CA SER A 93 -0.91 14.57 21.56
C SER A 93 -2.24 15.08 22.13
N LYS A 94 -2.63 14.52 23.28
CA LYS A 94 -3.77 14.99 24.07
C LYS A 94 -3.45 16.27 24.86
N ASP A 95 -2.17 16.50 25.10
CA ASP A 95 -1.70 17.70 25.78
C ASP A 95 -1.69 18.88 24.81
N GLN A 96 -1.68 20.12 25.32
CA GLN A 96 -1.68 21.35 24.52
C GLN A 96 -0.35 21.61 23.77
N ASN A 97 0.48 20.59 23.63
CA ASN A 97 1.85 20.68 23.12
C ASN A 97 1.89 20.60 21.59
N GLY A 98 0.76 20.24 20.94
CA GLY A 98 0.63 20.23 19.47
C GLY A 98 1.50 19.19 18.76
N ILE A 99 2.01 18.18 19.48
CA ILE A 99 2.89 17.15 18.91
C ILE A 99 2.05 16.21 18.02
N ILE A 100 2.47 16.07 16.76
CA ILE A 100 1.86 15.17 15.77
C ILE A 100 2.96 14.22 15.28
N ILE A 101 2.72 12.92 15.40
CA ILE A 101 3.67 11.86 15.04
C ILE A 101 3.03 11.02 13.92
N PRO A 102 3.53 11.09 12.67
CA PRO A 102 3.06 10.24 11.59
C PRO A 102 3.28 8.76 11.90
N ILE A 103 2.32 7.91 11.55
CA ILE A 103 2.40 6.46 11.83
C ILE A 103 3.62 5.80 11.18
N GLU A 104 4.11 6.36 10.07
CA GLU A 104 5.29 5.88 9.36
C GLU A 104 6.56 5.92 10.21
N LYS A 105 6.65 6.83 11.19
CA LYS A 105 7.79 6.87 12.12
C LYS A 105 7.80 5.66 13.04
N CYS A 106 6.63 5.13 13.38
CA CYS A 106 6.50 3.96 14.24
C CYS A 106 6.75 2.66 13.44
N LEU A 107 6.35 2.62 12.17
CA LEU A 107 6.57 1.46 11.29
C LEU A 107 8.05 1.25 10.93
N LYS A 108 8.89 2.29 10.97
CA LYS A 108 10.33 2.18 10.69
C LYS A 108 11.15 1.62 11.86
N GLU A 109 10.58 1.54 13.05
CA GLU A 109 11.26 1.07 14.27
C GLU A 109 10.89 -0.35 14.69
N ASN A 110 9.92 -0.98 14.02
CA ASN A 110 9.65 -2.42 14.08
C ASN A 110 10.33 -3.13 12.92
#